data_AF-A0A2C5YDD9-F1
#
_entry.id   AF-A0A2C5YDD9-F1
#
_cell.length_a   1.000
_cell.length_b   1.000
_cell.length_c   1.000
_cell.angle_alpha   90.00
_cell.angle_beta   90.00
_cell.angle_gamma   90.00
#
_symmetry.space_group_name_H-M   'P 1'
#
loop_
_entity.id
_entity.type
_entity.pdbx_description
1 polymer ?
#
loop_
_entity_poly.entity_id
_entity_poly.type
_entity_poly.pdbx_seq_one_letter_code
_entity_poly.pdbx_strand_id
1 'polypeptide(L)'
;MASLQDTLPDSSAVQRRSRIANTTATSSSSHESPRASVYDGFKHKFKSYRLRGPYEKPWLSDPAMKKTRWNNIIVSALILLGVIGAGVICFFTVAPYQNLPYCLVYQDNFDSLDPAVWSHEVQLDGFGTGSFDWTTTDAKNSYVDAQGLHIVPTLTNETTDITTDHLFANYTLDLFRDGSCTSRVNTSCISHSDPKTGSMIPPVRSARLTTRGTKSIRYGKVEVVAKLPKGDWIWPAIWMMPEDSVYGPWPRSGEIDIMEARGNTRDYAEGGRNYYYGTLHWGQYF
;
A
#
# COMPACT_ATOMS: atom_id res chain seq x y z
N MET A 1 12.23 -61.05 -15.52
CA MET A 1 12.29 -62.26 -14.69
C MET A 1 13.42 -62.07 -13.69
N ALA A 2 13.07 -62.14 -12.39
CA ALA A 2 13.89 -62.27 -11.16
C ALA A 2 15.14 -61.37 -10.98
N SER A 3 15.24 -60.45 -10.01
CA SER A 3 15.12 -60.51 -8.52
C SER A 3 16.41 -60.93 -7.81
N LEU A 4 16.95 -60.01 -6.99
CA LEU A 4 17.64 -60.13 -5.67
C LEU A 4 18.43 -58.81 -5.45
N GLN A 5 17.97 -57.84 -4.64
CA GLN A 5 18.08 -57.70 -3.17
C GLN A 5 19.52 -57.71 -2.63
N ASP A 6 20.01 -56.54 -2.16
CA ASP A 6 20.46 -56.29 -0.77
C ASP A 6 20.99 -54.83 -0.61
N THR A 7 20.29 -53.99 0.15
CA THR A 7 20.58 -53.49 1.52
C THR A 7 21.35 -52.16 1.57
N LEU A 8 20.65 -51.09 1.96
CA LEU A 8 21.19 -49.82 2.45
C LEU A 8 20.82 -49.66 3.94
N PRO A 9 21.69 -49.06 4.78
CA PRO A 9 21.41 -48.89 6.20
C PRO A 9 20.53 -47.67 6.49
N ASP A 10 19.71 -47.86 7.50
CA ASP A 10 18.68 -47.00 8.07
C ASP A 10 19.27 -45.80 8.85
N SER A 11 18.76 -44.58 8.60
CA SER A 11 18.97 -43.43 9.48
C SER A 11 17.61 -42.87 9.90
N SER A 12 17.28 -43.14 11.16
CA SER A 12 16.02 -42.92 11.84
C SER A 12 15.51 -41.46 11.80
N ALA A 13 14.29 -41.31 11.32
CA ALA A 13 13.43 -40.16 11.52
C ALA A 13 12.90 -40.13 12.98
N VAL A 14 13.09 -39.01 13.68
CA VAL A 14 12.49 -38.77 14.99
C VAL A 14 11.07 -38.24 14.79
N GLN A 15 10.10 -39.15 14.67
CA GLN A 15 8.67 -38.86 14.86
C GLN A 15 8.23 -39.41 16.22
N ARG A 16 8.02 -38.53 17.21
CA ARG A 16 7.35 -38.92 18.46
C ARG A 16 5.84 -39.07 18.20
N ARG A 17 5.38 -40.32 18.07
CA ARG A 17 3.98 -40.71 18.33
C ARG A 17 3.86 -41.19 19.78
N SER A 18 3.05 -40.53 20.60
CA SER A 18 2.58 -41.08 21.87
C SER A 18 1.21 -41.73 21.71
N ARG A 19 1.07 -42.89 22.33
CA ARG A 19 -0.07 -43.81 22.27
C ARG A 19 -1.25 -43.31 23.10
N ILE A 20 -2.43 -43.62 22.59
CA ILE A 20 -3.72 -43.59 23.28
C ILE A 20 -3.73 -44.65 24.39
N ALA A 21 -4.08 -44.25 25.61
CA ALA A 21 -4.55 -45.13 26.67
C ALA A 21 -5.87 -44.56 27.21
N ASN A 22 -6.93 -45.33 27.04
CA ASN A 22 -8.27 -45.07 27.58
C ASN A 22 -8.29 -45.44 29.08
N THR A 23 -8.65 -44.50 29.95
CA THR A 23 -9.24 -44.81 31.26
C THR A 23 -10.16 -43.67 31.69
N THR A 24 -11.46 -43.97 31.60
CA THR A 24 -12.61 -43.57 32.43
C THR A 24 -12.68 -42.17 33.09
N ALA A 25 -13.79 -41.50 32.72
CA ALA A 25 -14.48 -40.33 33.31
C ALA A 25 -14.31 -40.07 34.82
N THR A 26 -14.31 -38.80 35.24
CA THR A 26 -15.53 -38.04 35.65
C THR A 26 -15.16 -36.58 36.02
N SER A 27 -16.00 -35.64 35.56
CA SER A 27 -16.18 -34.20 35.90
C SER A 27 -15.16 -33.44 36.77
N SER A 28 -14.70 -32.28 36.29
CA SER A 28 -14.94 -30.97 36.94
C SER A 28 -14.29 -29.80 36.15
N SER A 29 -15.15 -28.87 35.71
CA SER A 29 -14.93 -27.44 35.44
C SER A 29 -13.53 -26.94 35.03
N SER A 30 -13.34 -26.73 33.74
CA SER A 30 -12.33 -25.81 33.20
C SER A 30 -12.83 -24.37 33.30
N HIS A 31 -12.08 -23.53 34.03
CA HIS A 31 -12.13 -22.09 33.89
C HIS A 31 -11.57 -21.70 32.52
N GLU A 32 -12.44 -21.57 31.53
CA GLU A 32 -12.19 -20.74 30.35
C GLU A 32 -12.70 -19.33 30.66
N SER A 33 -11.81 -18.34 30.60
CA SER A 33 -12.20 -16.94 30.47
C SER A 33 -12.65 -16.70 29.03
N PRO A 34 -13.93 -16.37 28.78
CA PRO A 34 -14.32 -15.85 27.48
C PRO A 34 -13.92 -14.37 27.46
N ARG A 35 -12.97 -14.02 26.58
CA ARG A 35 -12.75 -12.64 26.15
C ARG A 35 -13.98 -12.24 25.35
N ALA A 36 -15.02 -11.81 26.08
CA ALA A 36 -16.28 -11.40 25.52
C ALA A 36 -16.07 -10.24 24.53
N SER A 37 -16.59 -10.45 23.33
CA SER A 37 -16.92 -9.41 22.37
C SER A 37 -17.40 -8.14 23.07
N VAL A 38 -16.63 -7.05 22.95
CA VAL A 38 -17.02 -5.70 23.43
C VAL A 38 -18.16 -5.11 22.59
N TYR A 39 -18.65 -5.83 21.58
CA TYR A 39 -19.71 -5.39 20.66
C TYR A 39 -20.97 -6.28 20.64
N ASP A 40 -21.18 -7.12 21.65
CA ASP A 40 -22.49 -7.78 21.84
C ASP A 40 -23.32 -7.14 22.99
N GLY A 41 -22.93 -5.94 23.42
CA GLY A 41 -23.34 -5.33 24.68
C GLY A 41 -24.54 -4.38 24.69
N PHE A 42 -25.31 -4.22 23.61
CA PHE A 42 -26.46 -3.29 23.61
C PHE A 42 -27.76 -3.84 23.03
N LYS A 43 -28.15 -5.06 23.42
CA LYS A 43 -29.54 -5.53 23.28
C LYS A 43 -30.31 -5.64 24.59
N HIS A 44 -29.71 -5.30 25.72
CA HIS A 44 -30.47 -5.11 26.96
C HIS A 44 -30.99 -3.68 27.01
N LYS A 45 -32.18 -3.46 26.42
CA LYS A 45 -33.02 -2.32 26.81
C LYS A 45 -33.10 -2.34 28.34
N PHE A 46 -32.67 -1.25 28.98
CA PHE A 46 -32.78 -1.06 30.41
C PHE A 46 -34.22 -1.41 30.86
N LYS A 47 -34.36 -2.54 31.57
CA LYS A 47 -35.63 -2.96 32.16
C LYS A 47 -35.63 -2.49 33.61
N SER A 48 -36.36 -1.42 33.89
CA SER A 48 -36.55 -0.96 35.26
C SER A 48 -37.21 -2.06 36.10
N TYR A 49 -36.58 -2.49 37.19
CA TYR A 49 -37.16 -3.45 38.12
C TYR A 49 -38.40 -2.92 38.86
N ARG A 50 -38.60 -1.59 38.86
CA ARG A 50 -39.70 -0.87 39.54
C ARG A 50 -40.94 -0.66 38.67
N LEU A 51 -40.84 -0.78 37.35
CA LEU A 51 -41.96 -0.59 36.42
C LEU A 51 -42.21 -1.91 35.67
N ARG A 52 -43.11 -2.75 36.19
CA ARG A 52 -43.52 -4.02 35.58
C ARG A 52 -44.95 -3.88 35.05
N GLY A 53 -45.15 -4.05 33.74
CA GLY A 53 -46.47 -3.96 33.09
C GLY A 53 -46.53 -2.90 31.97
N PRO A 54 -47.72 -2.70 31.33
CA PRO A 54 -47.93 -1.59 30.42
C PRO A 54 -47.74 -0.28 31.20
N TYR A 55 -46.74 0.51 30.80
CA TYR A 55 -46.46 1.78 31.44
C TYR A 55 -47.26 2.88 30.76
N GLU A 56 -47.89 3.73 31.56
CA GLU A 56 -48.54 4.93 31.03
C GLU A 56 -47.47 5.88 30.48
N LYS A 57 -47.73 6.38 29.27
CA LYS A 57 -46.93 7.41 28.62
C LYS A 57 -47.75 8.70 28.56
N PRO A 58 -47.99 9.37 29.69
CA PRO A 58 -48.86 10.54 29.73
C PRO A 58 -48.38 11.67 28.78
N TRP A 59 -47.08 11.70 28.48
CA TRP A 59 -46.49 12.60 27.48
C TRP A 59 -46.93 12.32 26.03
N LEU A 60 -47.48 11.16 25.70
CA LEU A 60 -48.04 10.92 24.37
C LEU A 60 -49.37 11.65 24.15
N SER A 61 -50.13 11.85 25.23
CA SER A 61 -51.40 12.58 25.26
C SER A 61 -51.26 14.04 25.67
N ASP A 62 -50.09 14.45 26.19
CA ASP A 62 -49.82 15.82 26.61
C ASP A 62 -49.83 16.81 25.42
N PRO A 63 -50.71 17.83 25.42
CA PRO A 63 -50.74 18.87 24.39
C PRO A 63 -49.40 19.60 24.21
N ALA A 64 -48.59 19.74 25.26
CA ALA A 64 -47.28 20.38 25.20
C ALA A 64 -46.30 19.62 24.28
N MET A 65 -46.46 18.31 24.15
CA MET A 65 -45.61 17.48 23.29
C MET A 65 -45.89 17.68 21.79
N LYS A 66 -47.02 18.30 21.41
CA LYS A 66 -47.26 18.75 20.03
C LYS A 66 -46.24 19.82 19.61
N LYS A 67 -45.89 20.75 20.51
CA LYS A 67 -44.90 21.80 20.27
C LYS A 67 -43.51 21.21 20.02
N THR A 68 -43.10 20.24 20.84
CA THR A 68 -41.82 19.54 20.70
C THR A 68 -41.73 18.76 19.38
N ARG A 69 -42.80 18.08 18.97
CA ARG A 69 -42.86 17.39 17.66
C ARG A 69 -42.69 18.35 16.49
N TRP A 70 -43.41 19.48 16.51
CA TRP A 70 -43.26 20.52 15.49
C TRP A 70 -41.85 21.11 15.47
N ASN A 71 -41.26 21.38 16.63
CA ASN A 71 -39.88 21.85 16.71
C ASN A 71 -38.90 20.85 16.08
N ASN A 72 -39.03 19.56 16.39
CA ASN A 72 -38.18 18.53 15.80
C ASN A 72 -38.37 18.42 14.28
N ILE A 73 -39.61 18.52 13.79
CA ILE A 73 -39.89 18.54 12.34
C ILE A 73 -39.22 19.75 11.69
N ILE A 74 -39.33 20.93 12.29
CA ILE A 74 -38.70 22.16 11.77
C ILE A 74 -37.17 22.00 11.72
N VAL A 75 -36.55 21.53 12.81
CA VAL A 75 -35.10 21.32 12.86
C VAL A 75 -34.65 20.29 11.83
N SER A 76 -35.33 19.14 11.74
CA SER A 76 -35.02 18.11 10.74
C SER A 76 -35.20 18.61 9.31
N ALA A 77 -36.24 19.42 9.04
CA ALA A 77 -36.46 20.02 7.73
C ALA A 77 -35.34 21.00 7.36
N LEU A 78 -34.87 21.82 8.30
CA LEU A 78 -33.75 22.75 8.08
C LEU A 78 -32.44 22.00 7.81
N ILE A 79 -32.17 20.91 8.54
CA ILE A 79 -31.00 20.05 8.27
C ILE A 79 -31.08 19.44 6.86
N LEU A 80 -32.25 18.90 6.49
CA LEU A 80 -32.46 18.33 5.17
C LEU A 80 -32.28 19.37 4.05
N LEU A 81 -32.84 20.57 4.23
CA LEU A 81 -32.64 21.70 3.32
C LEU A 81 -31.17 22.09 3.21
N GLY A 82 -30.42 22.06 4.31
CA GLY A 82 -28.98 22.29 4.31
C GLY A 82 -28.20 21.24 3.50
N VAL A 83 -28.53 19.95 3.67
CA VAL A 83 -27.92 18.86 2.91
C VAL A 83 -28.27 18.94 1.42
N ILE A 84 -29.53 19.23 1.08
CA ILE A 84 -29.96 19.43 -0.31
C ILE A 84 -29.24 20.64 -0.89
N GLY A 85 -29.18 21.77 -0.18
CA GLY A 85 -28.48 22.97 -0.59
C GLY A 85 -26.99 22.71 -0.85
N ALA A 86 -26.31 22.00 0.04
CA ALA A 86 -24.93 21.60 -0.15
C ALA A 86 -24.76 20.70 -1.39
N GLY A 87 -25.64 19.72 -1.59
CA GLY A 87 -25.63 18.86 -2.78
C GLY A 87 -25.85 19.64 -4.08
N VAL A 88 -26.77 20.62 -4.07
CA VAL A 88 -27.03 21.51 -5.20
C VAL A 88 -25.82 22.38 -5.51
N ILE A 89 -25.20 22.98 -4.49
CA ILE A 89 -23.96 23.76 -4.66
C ILE A 89 -22.87 22.89 -5.27
N CYS A 90 -22.61 21.70 -4.71
CA CYS A 90 -21.62 20.76 -5.24
C CYS A 90 -21.92 20.35 -6.69
N PHE A 91 -23.19 20.12 -7.04
CA PHE A 91 -23.57 19.78 -8.40
C PHE A 91 -23.25 20.93 -9.37
N PHE A 92 -23.70 22.15 -9.07
CA PHE A 92 -23.48 23.30 -9.95
C PHE A 92 -22.02 23.76 -10.00
N THR A 93 -21.22 23.52 -8.96
CA THR A 93 -19.78 23.79 -8.98
C THR A 93 -18.99 22.76 -9.76
N VAL A 94 -19.43 21.49 -9.82
CA VAL A 94 -18.69 20.42 -10.52
C VAL A 94 -19.18 20.18 -11.94
N ALA A 95 -20.49 20.26 -12.19
CA ALA A 95 -21.11 19.91 -13.47
C ALA A 95 -20.48 20.61 -14.69
N PRO A 96 -20.12 21.92 -14.64
CA PRO A 96 -19.47 22.58 -15.78
C PRO A 96 -18.08 22.01 -16.14
N TYR A 97 -17.40 21.34 -15.20
CA TYR A 97 -16.04 20.85 -15.36
C TYR A 97 -15.94 19.36 -15.68
N GLN A 98 -17.08 18.66 -15.82
CA GLN A 98 -17.10 17.22 -16.12
C GLN A 98 -16.68 16.90 -17.57
N ASN A 99 -17.02 17.79 -18.51
CA ASN A 99 -16.77 17.60 -19.95
C ASN A 99 -16.01 18.79 -20.53
N LEU A 100 -14.83 19.05 -19.97
CA LEU A 100 -13.94 20.05 -20.55
C LEU A 100 -13.30 19.50 -21.84
N PRO A 101 -13.18 20.31 -22.90
CA PRO A 101 -12.41 19.93 -24.06
C PRO A 101 -10.93 19.82 -23.66
N TYR A 102 -10.36 18.62 -23.73
CA TYR A 102 -8.94 18.38 -23.54
C TYR A 102 -8.23 18.31 -24.89
N CYS A 103 -7.05 18.94 -25.00
CA CYS A 103 -6.14 18.71 -26.11
C CYS A 103 -5.07 17.69 -25.68
N LEU A 104 -4.69 16.81 -26.61
CA LEU A 104 -3.60 15.85 -26.35
C LEU A 104 -2.28 16.61 -26.31
N VAL A 105 -1.63 16.63 -25.14
CA VAL A 105 -0.31 17.28 -24.95
C VAL A 105 0.83 16.28 -25.13
N TYR A 106 0.64 15.06 -24.64
CA TYR A 106 1.63 13.99 -24.72
C TYR A 106 0.92 12.64 -24.69
N GLN A 107 1.42 11.70 -25.48
CA GLN A 107 1.00 10.30 -25.45
C GLN A 107 2.22 9.43 -25.69
N ASP A 108 2.32 8.37 -24.90
CA ASP A 108 3.30 7.32 -25.10
C ASP A 108 2.58 5.99 -25.07
N ASN A 109 2.70 5.21 -26.14
CA ASN A 109 2.18 3.85 -26.19
C ASN A 109 3.23 2.82 -25.75
N PHE A 110 4.45 3.28 -25.44
CA PHE A 110 5.61 2.45 -25.16
C PHE A 110 5.87 1.44 -26.28
N ASP A 111 5.94 1.90 -27.53
CA ASP A 111 6.49 1.10 -28.65
C ASP A 111 8.02 0.95 -28.53
N SER A 112 8.65 1.93 -27.87
CA SER A 112 10.05 1.91 -27.43
C SER A 112 10.19 2.84 -26.21
N LEU A 113 11.28 2.70 -25.46
CA LEU A 113 11.58 3.62 -24.37
C LEU A 113 12.44 4.79 -24.91
N ASP A 114 11.79 5.90 -25.24
CA ASP A 114 12.45 7.08 -25.82
C ASP A 114 13.31 7.82 -24.76
N PRO A 115 14.66 7.84 -24.89
CA PRO A 115 15.54 8.52 -23.94
C PRO A 115 15.42 10.06 -23.98
N ALA A 116 14.77 10.63 -25.00
CA ALA A 116 14.45 12.06 -25.03
C ALA A 116 13.29 12.42 -24.11
N VAL A 117 12.53 11.42 -23.64
CA VAL A 117 11.42 11.61 -22.70
C VAL A 117 11.71 10.93 -21.36
N TRP A 118 12.03 9.66 -21.35
CA TRP A 118 12.20 8.90 -20.13
C TRP A 118 13.67 8.73 -19.79
N SER A 119 13.99 8.96 -18.52
CA SER A 119 15.29 8.64 -17.95
C SER A 119 15.14 7.73 -16.74
N HIS A 120 16.14 6.90 -16.48
CA HIS A 120 16.20 6.08 -15.29
C HIS A 120 16.77 6.88 -14.12
N GLU A 121 16.17 6.71 -12.95
CA GLU A 121 16.81 7.10 -11.71
C GLU A 121 17.46 5.87 -11.08
N VAL A 122 18.74 5.97 -10.73
CA VAL A 122 19.57 4.87 -10.19
C VAL A 122 20.03 5.24 -8.79
N GLN A 123 19.46 4.57 -7.78
CA GLN A 123 19.66 4.86 -6.36
C GLN A 123 19.49 3.59 -5.49
N LEU A 124 20.10 3.59 -4.30
CA LEU A 124 20.13 2.48 -3.33
C LEU A 124 19.19 2.63 -2.13
N ASP A 125 18.59 3.80 -1.93
CA ASP A 125 17.92 4.19 -0.68
C ASP A 125 16.39 4.31 -0.80
N GLY A 126 15.82 3.77 -1.87
CA GLY A 126 14.38 3.83 -2.10
C GLY A 126 13.84 5.25 -2.24
N PHE A 127 14.61 6.18 -2.81
CA PHE A 127 14.25 7.61 -2.85
C PHE A 127 14.06 8.24 -1.46
N GLY A 128 14.82 7.76 -0.47
CA GLY A 128 14.73 8.22 0.91
C GLY A 128 13.69 7.48 1.77
N THR A 129 12.95 6.52 1.21
CA THR A 129 12.03 5.66 1.99
C THR A 129 12.74 4.55 2.74
N GLY A 130 13.98 4.22 2.36
CA GLY A 130 14.71 3.07 2.89
C GLY A 130 14.15 1.73 2.44
N SER A 131 13.53 1.67 1.24
CA SER A 131 13.13 0.40 0.64
C SER A 131 14.34 -0.51 0.43
N PHE A 132 14.10 -1.83 0.39
CA PHE A 132 15.15 -2.83 0.26
C PHE A 132 15.59 -3.07 -1.20
N ASP A 133 15.01 -2.34 -2.16
CA ASP A 133 15.41 -2.42 -3.55
C ASP A 133 16.39 -1.30 -3.93
N TRP A 134 17.09 -1.51 -5.04
CA TRP A 134 17.81 -0.44 -5.72
C TRP A 134 17.43 -0.40 -7.19
N THR A 135 17.38 0.80 -7.74
CA THR A 135 16.93 1.03 -9.11
C THR A 135 18.10 1.04 -10.08
N THR A 136 17.92 0.50 -11.28
CA THR A 136 19.00 0.32 -12.26
C THR A 136 18.55 0.65 -13.69
N THR A 137 19.50 0.70 -14.62
CA THR A 137 19.29 0.82 -16.08
C THR A 137 19.28 -0.53 -16.80
N ASP A 138 19.33 -1.65 -16.08
CA ASP A 138 19.43 -2.99 -16.68
C ASP A 138 18.16 -3.34 -17.44
N ALA A 139 18.32 -3.87 -18.66
CA ALA A 139 17.22 -4.31 -19.50
C ALA A 139 16.40 -5.46 -18.86
N LYS A 140 16.95 -6.15 -17.85
CA LYS A 140 16.20 -7.11 -17.05
C LYS A 140 15.19 -6.45 -16.11
N ASN A 141 15.43 -5.20 -15.70
CA ASN A 141 14.58 -4.47 -14.76
C ASN A 141 13.59 -3.54 -15.44
N SER A 142 13.91 -3.02 -16.62
CA SER A 142 12.96 -2.27 -17.43
C SER A 142 13.18 -2.51 -18.92
N TYR A 143 12.11 -2.88 -19.62
CA TYR A 143 12.14 -3.10 -21.07
C TYR A 143 10.76 -2.88 -21.66
N VAL A 144 10.72 -2.79 -22.99
CA VAL A 144 9.49 -2.64 -23.77
C VAL A 144 9.35 -3.84 -24.69
N ASP A 145 8.15 -4.40 -24.76
CA ASP A 145 7.78 -5.41 -25.76
C ASP A 145 6.36 -5.15 -26.31
N ALA A 146 5.77 -6.13 -27.00
CA ALA A 146 4.43 -6.00 -27.58
C ALA A 146 3.29 -5.76 -26.56
N GLN A 147 3.54 -5.94 -25.26
CA GLN A 147 2.60 -5.66 -24.17
C GLN A 147 2.83 -4.29 -23.53
N GLY A 148 3.82 -3.53 -24.00
CA GLY A 148 4.18 -2.21 -23.51
C GLY A 148 5.42 -2.23 -22.60
N LEU A 149 5.50 -1.23 -21.72
CA LEU A 149 6.57 -1.10 -20.73
C LEU A 149 6.41 -2.11 -19.59
N HIS A 150 7.50 -2.80 -19.28
CA HIS A 150 7.64 -3.69 -18.13
C HIS A 150 8.65 -3.11 -17.14
N ILE A 151 8.31 -3.14 -15.85
CA ILE A 151 9.23 -2.91 -14.74
C ILE A 151 9.23 -4.19 -13.88
N VAL A 152 10.37 -4.85 -13.81
CA VAL A 152 10.49 -6.20 -13.26
C VAL A 152 11.56 -6.24 -12.17
N PRO A 153 11.21 -6.59 -10.92
CA PRO A 153 12.21 -6.78 -9.89
C PRO A 153 13.01 -8.07 -10.15
N THR A 154 14.31 -8.02 -9.89
CA THR A 154 15.21 -9.19 -9.97
C THR A 154 16.06 -9.28 -8.71
N LEU A 155 16.58 -10.46 -8.38
CA LEU A 155 17.46 -10.61 -7.24
C LEU A 155 18.88 -10.09 -7.56
N THR A 156 19.46 -9.33 -6.64
CA THR A 156 20.80 -8.74 -6.80
C THR A 156 21.84 -9.83 -7.05
N ASN A 157 21.80 -10.92 -6.28
CA ASN A 157 22.76 -12.02 -6.38
C ASN A 157 22.54 -12.98 -7.57
N GLU A 158 21.44 -12.85 -8.30
CA GLU A 158 21.17 -13.64 -9.51
C GLU A 158 21.48 -12.86 -10.80
N THR A 159 21.64 -11.54 -10.68
CA THR A 159 21.77 -10.65 -11.84
C THR A 159 23.02 -9.79 -11.83
N THR A 160 23.87 -9.95 -10.82
CA THR A 160 25.16 -9.27 -10.69
C THR A 160 26.21 -10.24 -10.14
N ASP A 161 27.46 -9.81 -10.06
CA ASP A 161 28.55 -10.57 -9.43
C ASP A 161 28.55 -10.50 -7.89
N ILE A 162 27.53 -9.85 -7.28
CA ILE A 162 27.38 -9.73 -5.83
C ILE A 162 26.84 -11.07 -5.29
N THR A 163 27.64 -11.79 -4.50
CA THR A 163 27.23 -13.08 -3.92
C THR A 163 26.28 -12.89 -2.73
N THR A 164 25.65 -13.98 -2.28
CA THR A 164 24.85 -13.95 -1.04
C THR A 164 25.67 -13.49 0.16
N ASP A 165 26.94 -13.87 0.27
CA ASP A 165 27.82 -13.41 1.36
C ASP A 165 28.06 -11.91 1.29
N HIS A 166 28.26 -11.36 0.09
CA HIS A 166 28.39 -9.92 -0.12
C HIS A 166 27.13 -9.15 0.27
N LEU A 167 25.94 -9.74 0.20
CA LEU A 167 24.71 -9.07 0.66
C LEU A 167 24.76 -8.81 2.17
N PHE A 168 25.39 -9.70 2.95
CA PHE A 168 25.33 -9.68 4.40
C PHE A 168 26.61 -9.20 5.08
N ALA A 169 27.78 -9.28 4.45
CA ALA A 169 29.03 -8.93 5.11
C ALA A 169 30.16 -8.43 4.20
N ASN A 170 30.86 -7.41 4.71
CA ASN A 170 32.15 -6.92 4.24
C ASN A 170 32.21 -6.56 2.75
N TYR A 171 31.12 -6.04 2.20
CA TYR A 171 31.02 -5.59 0.83
C TYR A 171 30.55 -4.13 0.77
N THR A 172 31.09 -3.38 -0.19
CA THR A 172 30.66 -2.02 -0.50
C THR A 172 30.15 -1.99 -1.93
N LEU A 173 28.87 -1.66 -2.10
CA LEU A 173 28.29 -1.28 -3.39
C LEU A 173 28.42 0.24 -3.54
N ASP A 174 29.19 0.68 -4.52
CA ASP A 174 29.47 2.09 -4.78
C ASP A 174 29.12 2.45 -6.25
N LEU A 175 27.98 3.11 -6.40
CA LEU A 175 27.43 3.54 -7.69
C LEU A 175 28.05 4.86 -8.21
N PHE A 176 28.93 5.52 -7.45
CA PHE A 176 29.73 6.60 -8.00
C PHE A 176 30.91 6.05 -8.79
N ARG A 177 31.49 4.95 -8.31
CA ARG A 177 32.62 4.32 -8.97
C ARG A 177 32.27 3.72 -10.33
N ASP A 178 31.05 3.23 -10.49
CA ASP A 178 30.54 2.74 -11.78
C ASP A 178 29.93 3.85 -12.67
N GLY A 179 29.76 5.06 -12.12
CA GLY A 179 29.18 6.20 -12.82
C GLY A 179 27.67 6.08 -13.08
N SER A 180 26.98 5.12 -12.47
CA SER A 180 25.57 4.85 -12.71
C SER A 180 24.63 5.68 -11.82
N CYS A 181 25.08 6.12 -10.63
CA CYS A 181 24.19 6.81 -9.70
C CYS A 181 23.67 8.14 -10.26
N THR A 182 22.36 8.37 -10.14
CA THR A 182 21.74 9.64 -10.57
C THR A 182 21.50 10.62 -9.42
N SER A 183 21.71 10.19 -8.18
CA SER A 183 21.67 11.07 -7.00
C SER A 183 23.03 11.74 -6.75
N ARG A 184 23.00 12.82 -5.96
CA ARG A 184 24.21 13.49 -5.43
C ARG A 184 24.44 13.20 -3.94
N VAL A 185 23.57 12.39 -3.34
CA VAL A 185 23.60 12.07 -1.91
C VAL A 185 24.29 10.72 -1.73
N ASN A 186 25.28 10.65 -0.83
CA ASN A 186 26.07 9.44 -0.61
C ASN A 186 25.21 8.23 -0.23
N THR A 187 24.20 8.42 0.63
CA THR A 187 23.31 7.33 1.07
C THR A 187 22.50 6.72 -0.08
N SER A 188 22.24 7.48 -1.14
CA SER A 188 21.55 6.99 -2.33
C SER A 188 22.48 6.26 -3.30
N CYS A 189 23.80 6.36 -3.14
CA CYS A 189 24.77 5.84 -4.13
C CYS A 189 25.76 4.82 -3.54
N ILE A 190 25.91 4.78 -2.21
CA ILE A 190 26.85 3.89 -1.55
C ILE A 190 26.11 3.12 -0.46
N SER A 191 26.19 1.79 -0.50
CA SER A 191 25.73 0.89 0.57
C SER A 191 26.84 -0.06 0.98
N HIS A 192 26.90 -0.37 2.27
CA HIS A 192 27.87 -1.30 2.83
C HIS A 192 27.16 -2.37 3.65
N SER A 193 27.52 -3.63 3.46
CA SER A 193 27.02 -4.73 4.27
C SER A 193 27.90 -4.94 5.50
N ASP A 194 27.34 -4.89 6.71
CA ASP A 194 28.04 -5.19 7.96
C ASP A 194 27.12 -5.98 8.91
N PRO A 195 27.46 -7.23 9.24
CA PRO A 195 26.64 -8.05 10.14
C PRO A 195 26.59 -7.48 11.57
N LYS A 196 27.57 -6.65 11.98
CA LYS A 196 27.57 -6.02 13.31
C LYS A 196 26.56 -4.88 13.42
N THR A 197 26.34 -4.14 12.35
CA THR A 197 25.37 -3.04 12.32
C THR A 197 24.01 -3.48 11.77
N GLY A 198 23.94 -4.66 11.14
CA GLY A 198 22.75 -5.16 10.46
C GLY A 198 22.52 -4.50 9.10
N SER A 199 23.50 -3.77 8.58
CA SER A 199 23.43 -3.16 7.25
C SER A 199 23.64 -4.24 6.18
N MET A 200 22.86 -4.19 5.11
CA MET A 200 22.93 -5.13 4.00
C MET A 200 22.93 -4.40 2.66
N ILE A 201 23.50 -5.03 1.63
CA ILE A 201 23.29 -4.56 0.26
C ILE A 201 21.82 -4.83 -0.12
N PRO A 202 21.11 -3.88 -0.73
CA PRO A 202 19.75 -4.09 -1.23
C PRO A 202 19.63 -5.40 -2.03
N PRO A 203 18.85 -6.39 -1.55
CA PRO A 203 18.82 -7.72 -2.17
C PRO A 203 18.02 -7.78 -3.48
N VAL A 204 17.28 -6.72 -3.81
CA VAL A 204 16.43 -6.65 -5.00
C VAL A 204 16.85 -5.49 -5.89
N ARG A 205 16.97 -5.73 -7.19
CA ARG A 205 17.10 -4.72 -8.23
C ARG A 205 15.74 -4.45 -8.87
N SER A 206 15.46 -3.19 -9.17
CA SER A 206 14.24 -2.75 -9.85
C SER A 206 14.56 -1.61 -10.82
N ALA A 207 13.53 -0.91 -11.32
CA ALA A 207 13.69 0.29 -12.13
C ALA A 207 12.74 1.40 -11.69
N ARG A 208 13.19 2.64 -11.82
CA ARG A 208 12.37 3.84 -11.65
C ARG A 208 12.62 4.77 -12.83
N LEU A 209 11.56 5.13 -13.53
CA LEU A 209 11.59 5.99 -14.71
C LEU A 209 11.00 7.36 -14.36
N THR A 210 11.58 8.41 -14.93
CA THR A 210 11.15 9.78 -14.72
C THR A 210 11.18 10.58 -16.02
N THR A 211 10.25 11.55 -16.13
CA THR A 211 10.22 12.55 -17.20
C THR A 211 10.75 13.91 -16.74
N ARG A 212 11.43 13.96 -15.59
CA ARG A 212 12.02 15.19 -15.06
C ARG A 212 12.98 15.80 -16.07
N GLY A 213 12.82 17.09 -16.35
CA GLY A 213 13.62 17.84 -17.32
C GLY A 213 13.22 17.64 -18.78
N THR A 214 12.23 16.79 -19.08
CA THR A 214 11.81 16.48 -20.47
C THR A 214 10.33 16.78 -20.70
N LYS A 215 9.44 16.17 -19.92
CA LYS A 215 7.98 16.35 -20.02
C LYS A 215 7.41 16.64 -18.64
N SER A 216 6.74 17.78 -18.55
CA SER A 216 5.98 18.19 -17.38
C SER A 216 4.62 18.75 -17.82
N ILE A 217 3.66 18.69 -16.92
CA ILE A 217 2.31 19.22 -17.15
C ILE A 217 1.88 20.03 -15.94
N ARG A 218 1.28 21.18 -16.20
CA ARG A 218 0.60 22.00 -15.19
C ARG A 218 -0.87 22.12 -15.56
N TYR A 219 -1.71 21.54 -14.72
CA TYR A 219 -3.14 21.37 -14.95
C TYR A 219 -3.46 20.47 -16.15
N GLY A 220 -4.61 19.80 -16.09
CA GLY A 220 -5.06 18.91 -17.15
C GLY A 220 -5.39 17.53 -16.61
N LYS A 221 -5.33 16.54 -17.49
CA LYS A 221 -5.67 15.15 -17.20
C LYS A 221 -4.49 14.27 -17.57
N VAL A 222 -4.07 13.44 -16.63
CA VAL A 222 -3.06 12.39 -16.85
C VAL A 222 -3.79 11.05 -16.75
N GLU A 223 -3.64 10.22 -17.77
CA GLU A 223 -4.23 8.88 -17.81
C GLU A 223 -3.11 7.87 -18.02
N VAL A 224 -3.05 6.86 -17.15
CA VAL A 224 -2.10 5.75 -17.26
C VAL A 224 -2.89 4.46 -17.22
N VAL A 225 -2.65 3.58 -18.19
CA VAL A 225 -3.22 2.24 -18.23
C VAL A 225 -2.11 1.27 -17.87
N ALA A 226 -2.21 0.66 -16.69
CA ALA A 226 -1.19 -0.24 -16.17
C ALA A 226 -1.79 -1.52 -15.60
N LYS A 227 -1.07 -2.63 -15.75
CA LYS A 227 -1.36 -3.90 -15.07
C LYS A 227 -0.42 -4.04 -13.88
N LEU A 228 -0.97 -4.02 -12.66
CA LEU A 228 -0.17 -4.13 -11.45
C LEU A 228 0.41 -5.53 -11.25
N PRO A 229 1.66 -5.64 -10.76
CA PRO A 229 2.28 -6.93 -10.48
C PRO A 229 1.63 -7.61 -9.28
N LYS A 230 1.89 -8.92 -9.15
CA LYS A 230 1.47 -9.75 -8.03
C LYS A 230 2.71 -10.37 -7.40
N GLY A 231 2.87 -10.21 -6.09
CA GLY A 231 4.02 -10.73 -5.37
C GLY A 231 4.09 -10.14 -3.98
N ASP A 232 4.75 -10.85 -3.07
CA ASP A 232 4.89 -10.34 -1.71
C ASP A 232 5.91 -9.20 -1.66
N TRP A 233 5.57 -8.17 -0.87
CA TRP A 233 6.44 -7.04 -0.54
C TRP A 233 6.80 -6.11 -1.70
N ILE A 234 6.17 -6.26 -2.86
CA ILE A 234 6.32 -5.32 -3.98
C ILE A 234 5.33 -4.15 -3.85
N TRP A 235 5.80 -2.97 -4.23
CA TRP A 235 5.05 -1.71 -4.15
C TRP A 235 5.13 -0.96 -5.49
N PRO A 236 4.27 -1.27 -6.48
CA PRO A 236 4.12 -0.44 -7.67
C PRO A 236 3.56 0.95 -7.33
N ALA A 237 4.12 1.98 -7.95
CA ALA A 237 3.65 3.36 -7.83
C ALA A 237 3.63 4.08 -9.19
N ILE A 238 2.62 4.92 -9.39
CA ILE A 238 2.51 5.90 -10.47
C ILE A 238 2.23 7.23 -9.79
N TRP A 239 3.18 8.14 -9.87
CA TRP A 239 3.20 9.34 -9.06
C TRP A 239 3.90 10.47 -9.81
N MET A 240 3.77 11.69 -9.31
CA MET A 240 4.30 12.89 -9.93
C MET A 240 4.99 13.77 -8.88
N MET A 241 6.18 14.23 -9.23
CA MET A 241 6.93 15.26 -8.51
C MET A 241 6.91 16.58 -9.28
N PRO A 242 7.06 17.73 -8.60
CA PRO A 242 7.21 19.01 -9.26
C PRO A 242 8.52 19.05 -10.06
N GLU A 243 8.51 19.73 -11.21
CA GLU A 243 9.73 19.99 -11.99
C GLU A 243 10.71 20.85 -11.19
N ASP A 244 10.17 21.91 -10.55
CA ASP A 244 10.91 22.84 -9.72
C ASP A 244 10.42 22.80 -8.27
N SER A 245 11.36 22.66 -7.33
CA SER A 245 11.09 22.70 -5.88
C SER A 245 10.93 24.13 -5.34
N VAL A 246 10.00 24.91 -5.93
CA VAL A 246 9.79 26.35 -5.65
C VAL A 246 9.55 26.65 -4.17
N TYR A 247 8.89 25.75 -3.46
CA TYR A 247 8.54 25.93 -2.06
C TYR A 247 9.53 25.28 -1.09
N GLY A 248 10.67 24.78 -1.56
CA GLY A 248 11.68 24.09 -0.76
C GLY A 248 11.67 22.56 -0.93
N PRO A 249 12.45 21.83 -0.12
CA PRO A 249 12.52 20.37 -0.22
C PRO A 249 11.16 19.72 0.06
N TRP A 250 11.00 18.47 -0.41
CA TRP A 250 9.83 17.64 -0.14
C TRP A 250 9.51 17.61 1.38
N PRO A 251 8.24 17.68 1.82
CA PRO A 251 7.03 17.69 1.00
C PRO A 251 6.58 19.11 0.60
N ARG A 252 7.34 20.16 0.91
CA ARG A 252 6.88 21.55 0.76
C ARG A 252 6.48 21.92 -0.66
N SER A 253 7.15 21.35 -1.66
CA SER A 253 6.88 21.61 -3.08
C SER A 253 5.81 20.70 -3.69
N GLY A 254 5.30 19.72 -2.95
CA GLY A 254 4.24 18.84 -3.40
C GLY A 254 4.73 17.49 -3.93
N GLU A 255 3.81 16.53 -3.91
CA GLU A 255 3.86 15.22 -4.57
C GLU A 255 2.41 14.78 -4.82
N ILE A 256 2.16 14.12 -5.96
CA ILE A 256 0.87 13.56 -6.31
C ILE A 256 1.04 12.08 -6.60
N ASP A 257 0.50 11.23 -5.72
CA ASP A 257 0.44 9.79 -5.94
C ASP A 257 -0.88 9.47 -6.64
N ILE A 258 -0.80 9.20 -7.95
CA ILE A 258 -1.97 8.85 -8.75
C ILE A 258 -2.44 7.45 -8.37
N MET A 259 -1.49 6.53 -8.17
CA MET A 259 -1.77 5.15 -7.78
C MET A 259 -0.57 4.55 -7.05
N GLU A 260 -0.82 4.04 -5.85
CA GLU A 260 0.06 3.13 -5.14
C GLU A 260 -0.71 1.90 -4.70
N ALA A 261 -0.07 0.74 -4.73
CA ALA A 261 -0.69 -0.49 -4.25
C ALA A 261 0.35 -1.48 -3.73
N ARG A 262 -0.08 -2.39 -2.86
CA ARG A 262 0.72 -3.55 -2.44
C ARG A 262 0.44 -4.72 -3.38
N GLY A 263 1.48 -5.40 -3.86
CA GLY A 263 1.32 -6.60 -4.71
C GLY A 263 0.86 -7.85 -3.96
N ASN A 264 0.85 -7.79 -2.62
CA ASN A 264 0.44 -8.88 -1.72
C ASN A 264 -1.00 -9.36 -2.01
N THR A 265 -1.32 -10.53 -1.49
CA THR A 265 -2.66 -11.10 -1.59
C THR A 265 -3.69 -10.29 -0.80
N ARG A 266 -4.99 -10.53 -1.08
CA ARG A 266 -6.11 -9.77 -0.49
C ARG A 266 -6.21 -9.91 1.04
N ASP A 267 -5.70 -11.02 1.55
CA ASP A 267 -5.66 -11.42 2.95
C ASP A 267 -4.50 -10.79 3.72
N TYR A 268 -3.64 -10.00 3.07
CA TYR A 268 -2.62 -9.20 3.75
C TYR A 268 -3.28 -8.10 4.60
N ALA A 269 -2.92 -8.04 5.89
CA ALA A 269 -3.65 -7.28 6.90
C ALA A 269 -3.64 -5.77 6.63
N GLU A 270 -2.57 -5.25 6.05
CA GLU A 270 -2.35 -3.84 5.73
C GLU A 270 -2.91 -3.44 4.35
N GLY A 271 -3.61 -4.37 3.67
CA GLY A 271 -4.16 -4.20 2.33
C GLY A 271 -3.25 -4.81 1.26
N GLY A 272 -3.84 -5.58 0.34
CA GLY A 272 -3.12 -6.15 -0.80
C GLY A 272 -3.57 -5.57 -2.14
N ARG A 273 -3.37 -6.33 -3.21
CA ARG A 273 -3.66 -5.97 -4.61
C ARG A 273 -5.13 -5.68 -4.95
N ASN A 274 -6.02 -5.68 -3.96
CA ASN A 274 -7.43 -5.31 -4.08
C ASN A 274 -7.73 -3.89 -3.56
N TYR A 275 -6.70 -3.16 -3.15
CA TYR A 275 -6.75 -1.76 -2.77
C TYR A 275 -5.71 -0.98 -3.57
N TYR A 276 -5.98 0.30 -3.79
CA TYR A 276 -4.97 1.26 -4.21
C TYR A 276 -5.17 2.56 -3.42
N TYR A 277 -4.11 3.32 -3.29
CA TYR A 277 -4.07 4.61 -2.63
C TYR A 277 -3.81 5.70 -3.67
N GLY A 278 -4.47 6.83 -3.48
CA GLY A 278 -4.15 8.08 -4.15
C GLY A 278 -3.94 9.14 -3.08
N THR A 279 -2.79 9.80 -3.11
CA THR A 279 -2.30 10.61 -2.00
C THR A 279 -1.74 11.94 -2.52
N LEU A 280 -1.77 12.96 -1.66
CA LEU A 280 -1.13 14.25 -1.90
C LEU A 280 -0.22 14.54 -0.71
N HIS A 281 1.08 14.70 -0.94
CA HIS A 281 2.01 15.17 0.09
C HIS A 281 2.29 16.65 -0.13
N TRP A 282 2.03 17.47 0.88
CA TRP A 282 2.27 18.90 0.86
C TRP A 282 2.34 19.44 2.30
N GLY A 283 2.86 20.66 2.48
CA GLY A 283 2.86 21.34 3.77
C GLY A 283 4.24 21.76 4.27
N GLN A 284 4.27 22.53 5.36
CA GLN A 284 5.51 23.00 5.99
C GLN A 284 6.00 22.00 7.03
N TYR A 285 7.32 21.94 7.26
CA TYR A 285 7.84 21.29 8.46
C TYR A 285 7.43 22.11 9.68
N PHE A 286 6.75 21.49 10.63
CA PHE A 286 6.47 22.06 11.95
C PHE A 286 7.49 21.57 12.96
#